data_AF-A0A806U0T0-F1
#
_entry.id   AF-A0A806U0T0-F1
#
_cell.length_a   1.000
_cell.length_b   1.000
_cell.length_c   1.000
_cell.angle_alpha   90.00
_cell.angle_beta   90.00
_cell.angle_gamma   90.00
#
_symmetry.space_group_name_H-M   'P 1'
#
loop_
_entity.id
_entity.type
_entity.pdbx_description
1 polymer ?
#
loop_
_entity_poly.entity_id
_entity_poly.type
_entity_poly.pdbx_seq_one_letter_code
_entity_poly.pdbx_strand_id
1 'polypeptide(L)'
;MAGEFQFKSRRNKKTYLTEQEIWKIINQFFANGHFTTTYKYGLMKALIENLYNVDNRLVLTFDQVYFSFAKIYWNLVIHHDLNQLNTSNRQAGIQKELKEFQLMHGVPNKVVFDHLPSNLQLQLVERTKKVGARYVVGALYGDMEGSIYEFDKRTEYIKFNSSMYIFLQKYRQIVTHLTNYHLAKFLEKHNDKNKLEDVLLKVENILKRESLHAFYNILWKYETKECFYCGKVLSDKRIATHVDHFIPWSYIQSDNMWNLVLSCQSCNTKKSNKLAKSLYLEKMFVRNENLKLTAVHNDFNYYSERKLEALYEYAGMNGYVENWSP
;
A
#
# COMPACT_ATOMS: atom_id res chain seq x y z
N MET A 1 26.28 -12.46 4.49
CA MET A 1 25.94 -11.50 3.41
C MET A 1 26.30 -10.09 3.85
N ALA A 2 27.53 -9.64 3.57
CA ALA A 2 27.94 -8.25 3.79
C ALA A 2 28.36 -7.69 2.43
N GLY A 3 27.51 -6.86 1.81
CA GLY A 3 27.84 -6.24 0.51
C GLY A 3 26.65 -5.75 -0.31
N GLU A 4 25.44 -6.27 -0.11
CA GLU A 4 24.31 -5.97 -1.00
C GLU A 4 23.67 -4.58 -0.82
N PHE A 5 23.90 -3.91 0.30
CA PHE A 5 23.38 -2.55 0.55
C PHE A 5 24.10 -1.46 -0.26
N GLN A 6 25.35 -1.69 -0.71
CA GLN A 6 26.17 -0.66 -1.37
C GLN A 6 25.87 -0.48 -2.87
N PHE A 7 25.08 -1.37 -3.48
CA PHE A 7 24.84 -1.31 -4.91
C PHE A 7 24.01 -0.07 -5.30
N LYS A 8 24.44 0.63 -6.35
CA LYS A 8 23.74 1.77 -6.95
C LYS A 8 22.56 1.31 -7.82
N SER A 9 22.69 0.17 -8.49
CA SER A 9 21.63 -0.49 -9.26
C SER A 9 21.84 -2.01 -9.28
N ARG A 10 20.76 -2.77 -9.48
CA ARG A 10 20.79 -4.23 -9.68
C ARG A 10 19.63 -4.66 -10.57
N ARG A 11 19.87 -5.64 -11.44
CA ARG A 11 18.86 -6.36 -12.26
C ARG A 11 18.37 -7.62 -11.54
N ASN A 12 17.23 -8.18 -11.93
CA ASN A 12 16.76 -9.46 -11.40
C ASN A 12 17.76 -10.58 -11.73
N LYS A 13 18.06 -11.46 -10.76
CA LYS A 13 18.94 -12.63 -11.00
C LYS A 13 18.22 -13.73 -11.77
N LYS A 14 16.91 -13.87 -11.56
CA LYS A 14 16.04 -14.81 -12.29
C LYS A 14 14.92 -14.05 -12.97
N THR A 15 14.64 -14.40 -14.23
CA THR A 15 13.57 -13.80 -15.03
C THR A 15 12.24 -14.52 -14.83
N TYR A 16 12.26 -15.82 -14.57
CA TYR A 16 11.10 -16.65 -14.28
C TYR A 16 11.27 -17.37 -12.95
N LEU A 17 10.19 -17.41 -12.16
CA LEU A 17 10.10 -18.11 -10.88
C LEU A 17 8.77 -18.84 -10.82
N THR A 18 8.79 -20.07 -10.30
CA THR A 18 7.59 -20.82 -9.93
C THR A 18 7.03 -20.33 -8.59
N GLU A 19 5.74 -20.57 -8.32
CA GLU A 19 5.13 -20.21 -7.03
C GLU A 19 5.83 -20.91 -5.84
N GLN A 20 6.31 -22.14 -6.04
CA GLN A 20 7.06 -22.89 -5.03
C GLN A 20 8.41 -22.23 -4.71
N GLU A 21 9.14 -21.77 -5.74
CA GLU A 21 10.38 -21.02 -5.54
C GLU A 21 10.12 -19.70 -4.81
N ILE A 22 9.05 -18.98 -5.17
CA ILE A 22 8.71 -17.71 -4.52
C ILE A 22 8.34 -17.95 -3.04
N TRP A 23 7.54 -18.96 -2.74
CA TRP A 23 7.25 -19.34 -1.35
C TRP A 23 8.51 -19.68 -0.57
N LYS A 24 9.43 -20.44 -1.18
CA LYS A 24 10.73 -20.76 -0.56
C LYS A 24 11.50 -19.48 -0.22
N ILE A 25 11.61 -18.53 -1.15
CA ILE A 25 12.32 -17.26 -0.96
C ILE A 25 11.67 -16.44 0.18
N ILE A 26 10.34 -16.29 0.15
CA ILE A 26 9.61 -15.55 1.19
C ILE A 26 9.78 -16.19 2.57
N ASN A 27 9.68 -17.51 2.66
CA ASN A 27 9.88 -18.23 3.91
C ASN A 27 11.31 -18.10 4.43
N GLN A 28 12.31 -18.18 3.55
CA GLN A 28 13.71 -17.95 3.91
C GLN A 28 13.95 -16.53 4.42
N PHE A 29 13.35 -15.51 3.79
CA PHE A 29 13.43 -14.13 4.25
C PHE A 29 12.91 -13.98 5.70
N PHE A 30 11.76 -14.56 6.01
CA PHE A 30 11.16 -14.44 7.34
C PHE A 30 11.82 -15.33 8.40
N ALA A 31 12.28 -16.53 8.04
CA ALA A 31 12.89 -17.47 8.97
C ALA A 31 14.36 -17.17 9.25
N ASN A 32 15.13 -16.82 8.21
CA ASN A 32 16.59 -16.72 8.27
C ASN A 32 17.13 -15.30 8.02
N GLY A 33 16.25 -14.33 7.73
CA GLY A 33 16.66 -12.95 7.50
C GLY A 33 17.30 -12.33 8.74
N HIS A 34 18.37 -11.57 8.56
CA HIS A 34 18.98 -10.79 9.64
C HIS A 34 18.33 -9.41 9.73
N PHE A 35 17.66 -9.12 10.84
CA PHE A 35 16.94 -7.86 11.06
C PHE A 35 17.61 -7.04 12.16
N THR A 36 18.35 -6.01 11.77
CA THR A 36 18.83 -4.97 12.70
C THR A 36 17.77 -3.92 12.98
N THR A 37 16.94 -3.63 11.97
CA THR A 37 15.82 -2.69 12.03
C THR A 37 14.58 -3.32 11.43
N THR A 38 13.42 -2.69 11.67
CA THR A 38 12.16 -3.05 11.04
C THR A 38 12.08 -2.69 9.55
N TYR A 39 13.07 -1.99 8.99
CA TYR A 39 12.99 -1.34 7.67
C TYR A 39 12.68 -2.29 6.52
N LYS A 40 13.20 -3.52 6.54
CA LYS A 40 12.87 -4.52 5.50
C LYS A 40 11.40 -4.91 5.53
N TYR A 41 10.78 -5.01 6.71
CA TYR A 41 9.33 -5.25 6.82
C TYR A 41 8.54 -4.05 6.32
N GLY A 42 8.94 -2.83 6.70
CA GLY A 42 8.29 -1.61 6.22
C GLY A 42 8.39 -1.45 4.69
N LEU A 43 9.54 -1.78 4.09
CA LEU A 43 9.70 -1.75 2.63
C LEU A 43 8.87 -2.84 1.94
N MET A 44 8.84 -4.07 2.47
CA MET A 44 7.96 -5.12 1.96
C MET A 44 6.50 -4.65 1.98
N LYS A 45 6.04 -4.09 3.10
CA LYS A 45 4.68 -3.58 3.25
C LYS A 45 4.39 -2.45 2.25
N ALA A 46 5.31 -1.49 2.10
CA ALA A 46 5.18 -0.42 1.12
C ALA A 46 5.13 -0.92 -0.35
N LEU A 47 5.87 -1.99 -0.68
CA LEU A 47 5.83 -2.62 -2.01
C LEU A 47 4.49 -3.33 -2.26
N ILE A 48 4.00 -4.09 -1.28
CA ILE A 48 2.69 -4.76 -1.36
C ILE A 48 1.56 -3.74 -1.50
N GLU A 49 1.65 -2.62 -0.79
CA GLU A 49 0.72 -1.50 -0.90
C GLU A 49 0.75 -0.84 -2.27
N ASN A 50 1.84 -0.93 -3.03
CA ASN A 50 1.95 -0.26 -4.33
C ASN A 50 1.80 -1.21 -5.53
N LEU A 51 1.38 -2.46 -5.33
CA LEU A 51 1.20 -3.43 -6.44
C LEU A 51 0.26 -2.93 -7.54
N TYR A 52 -0.75 -2.13 -7.21
CA TYR A 52 -1.69 -1.56 -8.19
C TYR A 52 -1.26 -0.18 -8.72
N ASN A 53 -0.15 0.39 -8.23
CA ASN A 53 0.39 1.67 -8.68
C ASN A 53 1.54 1.54 -9.70
N VAL A 54 1.84 0.30 -10.13
CA VAL A 54 2.87 0.04 -11.14
C VAL A 54 2.44 0.51 -12.53
N ASP A 55 3.40 0.96 -13.34
CA ASP A 55 3.21 1.18 -14.78
C ASP A 55 3.06 -0.15 -15.55
N ASN A 56 2.83 -0.08 -16.87
CA ASN A 56 2.68 -1.25 -17.74
C ASN A 56 3.95 -2.13 -17.82
N ARG A 57 5.08 -1.65 -17.32
CA ARG A 57 6.36 -2.37 -17.25
C ARG A 57 6.67 -2.85 -15.83
N LEU A 58 5.70 -2.78 -14.91
CA LEU A 58 5.81 -3.16 -13.51
C LEU A 58 6.78 -2.26 -12.71
N VAL A 59 6.92 -1.00 -13.10
CA VAL A 59 7.81 -0.02 -12.46
C VAL A 59 7.06 0.84 -11.45
N LEU A 60 7.69 1.07 -10.30
CA LEU A 60 7.37 2.10 -9.31
C LEU A 60 8.51 3.11 -9.23
N THR A 61 8.16 4.38 -9.04
CA THR A 61 9.10 5.41 -8.61
C THR A 61 9.40 5.26 -7.11
N PHE A 62 10.55 5.77 -6.66
CA PHE A 62 10.84 5.82 -5.24
C PHE A 62 9.83 6.69 -4.49
N ASP A 63 9.29 7.75 -5.09
CA ASP A 63 8.29 8.59 -4.42
C ASP A 63 7.03 7.81 -4.05
N GLN A 64 6.52 6.95 -4.95
CA GLN A 64 5.40 6.06 -4.66
C GLN A 64 5.70 5.12 -3.48
N VAL A 65 6.87 4.48 -3.50
CA VAL A 65 7.28 3.53 -2.44
C VAL A 65 7.53 4.24 -1.11
N TYR A 66 8.22 5.38 -1.14
CA TYR A 66 8.60 6.11 0.06
C TYR A 66 7.46 6.94 0.65
N PHE A 67 6.41 7.24 -0.09
CA PHE A 67 5.17 7.77 0.48
C PHE A 67 4.54 6.78 1.47
N SER A 68 4.32 5.54 1.03
CA SER A 68 3.87 4.44 1.90
C SER A 68 4.84 4.19 3.05
N PHE A 69 6.14 4.14 2.77
CA PHE A 69 7.17 3.91 3.78
C PHE A 69 7.18 5.01 4.86
N ALA A 70 7.13 6.28 4.47
CA ALA A 70 7.09 7.41 5.40
C ALA A 70 5.84 7.35 6.28
N LYS A 71 4.67 7.07 5.69
CA LYS A 71 3.41 6.89 6.42
C LYS A 71 3.51 5.78 7.47
N ILE A 72 4.06 4.63 7.08
CA ILE A 72 4.29 3.49 7.99
C ILE A 72 5.15 3.91 9.19
N TYR A 73 6.31 4.51 8.93
CA TYR A 73 7.24 4.84 10.01
C TYR A 73 6.82 6.02 10.85
N TRP A 74 6.16 7.02 10.27
CA TRP A 74 5.58 8.11 11.04
C TRP A 74 4.59 7.56 12.08
N ASN A 75 3.68 6.68 11.68
CA ASN A 75 2.70 6.12 12.60
C ASN A 75 3.35 5.20 13.65
N LEU A 76 4.31 4.36 13.27
CA LEU A 76 5.01 3.51 14.25
C LEU A 76 5.87 4.33 15.23
N VAL A 77 6.59 5.34 14.77
CA VAL A 77 7.57 6.08 15.58
C VAL A 77 6.97 7.26 16.31
N ILE A 78 6.15 8.07 15.65
CA ILE A 78 5.62 9.33 16.21
C ILE A 78 4.24 9.11 16.82
N HIS A 79 3.38 8.33 16.15
CA HIS A 79 2.04 8.08 16.67
C HIS A 79 2.04 7.08 17.84
N HIS A 80 2.83 5.99 17.72
CA HIS A 80 2.87 4.91 18.71
C HIS A 80 4.14 4.89 19.60
N ASP A 81 5.13 5.76 19.35
CA ASP A 81 6.41 5.82 20.09
C ASP A 81 7.12 4.46 20.20
N LEU A 82 7.16 3.73 19.08
CA LEU A 82 7.83 2.43 18.99
C LEU A 82 9.26 2.59 18.44
N ASN A 83 10.21 1.96 19.13
CA ASN A 83 11.56 1.71 18.69
C ASN A 83 11.60 0.78 17.48
N GLN A 84 12.44 1.14 16.50
CA GLN A 84 12.58 0.43 15.22
C GLN A 84 13.92 -0.30 15.07
N LEU A 85 14.74 -0.32 16.13
CA LEU A 85 16.04 -0.96 16.18
C LEU A 85 16.00 -2.19 17.11
N ASN A 86 16.83 -3.19 16.85
CA ASN A 86 16.92 -4.38 17.71
C ASN A 86 17.63 -4.15 19.07
N THR A 87 17.89 -2.89 19.42
CA THR A 87 18.42 -2.46 20.72
C THR A 87 17.67 -1.21 21.18
N SER A 88 17.56 -1.04 22.49
CA SER A 88 16.84 0.08 23.13
C SER A 88 17.71 1.33 23.34
N ASN A 89 19.04 1.20 23.32
CA ASN A 89 19.95 2.28 23.73
C ASN A 89 20.30 3.24 22.58
N ARG A 90 19.82 2.96 21.37
CA ARG A 90 20.11 3.76 20.17
C ARG A 90 18.85 3.88 19.33
N GLN A 91 18.80 4.90 18.49
CA GLN A 91 17.74 5.10 17.52
C GLN A 91 18.24 4.77 16.12
N ALA A 92 17.41 4.09 15.34
CA ALA A 92 17.68 3.83 13.93
C ALA A 92 17.61 5.11 13.09
N GLY A 93 18.25 5.14 11.92
CA GLY A 93 18.41 6.36 11.11
C GLY A 93 17.11 7.07 10.76
N ILE A 94 16.10 6.35 10.27
CA ILE A 94 14.77 6.93 9.99
C ILE A 94 14.12 7.43 11.27
N GLN A 95 14.25 6.71 12.38
CA GLN A 95 13.64 7.11 13.64
C GLN A 95 14.20 8.46 14.15
N LYS A 96 15.50 8.70 13.99
CA LYS A 96 16.11 10.00 14.29
C LYS A 96 15.56 11.10 13.39
N GLU A 97 15.56 10.87 12.08
CA GLU A 97 15.07 11.81 11.08
C GLU A 97 13.61 12.23 11.36
N LEU A 98 12.74 11.27 11.69
CA LEU A 98 11.33 11.54 12.01
C LEU A 98 11.17 12.37 13.29
N LYS A 99 11.95 12.07 14.35
CA LYS A 99 11.90 12.82 15.61
C LYS A 99 12.46 14.24 15.47
N GLU A 100 13.52 14.40 14.69
CA GLU A 100 14.08 15.72 14.33
C GLU A 100 13.07 16.53 13.51
N PHE A 101 12.41 15.92 12.52
CA PHE A 101 11.36 16.58 11.74
C PHE A 101 10.17 17.00 12.62
N GLN A 102 9.72 16.12 13.51
CA GLN A 102 8.65 16.42 14.46
C GLN A 102 8.98 17.65 15.32
N LEU A 103 10.19 17.69 15.88
CA LEU A 103 10.66 18.80 16.73
C LEU A 103 10.78 20.10 15.92
N MET A 104 11.37 20.04 14.73
CA MET A 104 11.58 21.19 13.84
C MET A 104 10.26 21.89 13.44
N HIS A 105 9.20 21.11 13.25
CA HIS A 105 7.90 21.63 12.82
C HIS A 105 6.88 21.75 13.96
N GLY A 106 7.29 21.50 15.21
CA GLY A 106 6.42 21.61 16.38
C GLY A 106 5.21 20.67 16.35
N VAL A 107 5.34 19.51 15.69
CA VAL A 107 4.21 18.59 15.51
C VAL A 107 3.95 17.83 16.82
N PRO A 108 2.72 17.83 17.35
CA PRO A 108 2.39 17.11 18.58
C PRO A 108 2.68 15.60 18.48
N ASN A 109 2.94 14.99 19.63
CA ASN A 109 2.98 13.53 19.73
C ASN A 109 1.63 12.93 19.34
N LYS A 110 1.61 11.68 18.87
CA LYS A 110 0.37 10.97 18.51
C LYS A 110 -0.38 11.54 17.30
N VAL A 111 0.21 12.45 16.53
CA VAL A 111 -0.35 12.84 15.22
C VAL A 111 -0.13 11.69 14.22
N VAL A 112 -1.18 11.29 13.50
CA VAL A 112 -1.05 10.33 12.38
C VAL A 112 -0.64 11.05 11.10
N PHE A 113 0.07 10.36 10.22
CA PHE A 113 0.66 10.93 9.01
C PHE A 113 -0.37 11.67 8.13
N ASP A 114 -1.57 11.11 8.00
CA ASP A 114 -2.63 11.64 7.13
C ASP A 114 -3.20 12.98 7.61
N HIS A 115 -2.98 13.34 8.89
CA HIS A 115 -3.36 14.66 9.42
C HIS A 115 -2.26 15.71 9.27
N LEU A 116 -1.09 15.35 8.75
CA LEU A 116 -0.06 16.32 8.41
C LEU A 116 -0.48 17.11 7.16
N PRO A 117 -0.19 18.43 7.09
CA PRO A 117 -0.27 19.19 5.85
C PRO A 117 0.50 18.51 4.71
N SER A 118 -0.05 18.52 3.50
CA SER A 118 0.54 17.82 2.34
C SER A 118 1.98 18.24 2.04
N ASN A 119 2.32 19.52 2.24
CA ASN A 119 3.70 19.99 2.08
C ASN A 119 4.67 19.38 3.11
N LEU A 120 4.21 19.10 4.34
CA LEU A 120 5.02 18.41 5.35
C LEU A 120 5.12 16.91 5.06
N GLN A 121 4.04 16.28 4.58
CA GLN A 121 4.09 14.89 4.12
C GLN A 121 5.16 14.70 3.04
N LEU A 122 5.17 15.56 2.01
CA LEU A 122 6.17 15.49 0.93
C LEU A 122 7.61 15.70 1.43
N GLN A 123 7.83 16.65 2.33
CA GLN A 123 9.16 16.84 2.94
C GLN A 123 9.61 15.62 3.74
N LEU A 124 8.69 14.98 4.44
CA LEU A 124 8.97 13.77 5.22
C LEU A 124 9.30 12.58 4.31
N VAL A 125 8.59 12.45 3.18
CA VAL A 125 8.90 11.45 2.15
C VAL A 125 10.31 11.64 1.63
N GLU A 126 10.71 12.87 1.29
CA GLU A 126 12.06 13.16 0.81
C GLU A 126 13.16 12.79 1.84
N ARG A 127 12.94 13.13 3.11
CA ARG A 127 13.87 12.81 4.20
C ARG A 127 14.00 11.30 4.43
N THR A 128 12.86 10.60 4.50
CA THR A 128 12.84 9.14 4.69
C THR A 128 13.40 8.40 3.47
N LYS A 129 13.15 8.88 2.25
CA LYS A 129 13.72 8.37 0.99
C LYS A 129 15.25 8.44 1.02
N LYS A 130 15.83 9.59 1.35
CA LYS A 130 17.29 9.77 1.42
C LYS A 130 17.99 8.75 2.33
N VAL A 131 17.42 8.50 3.50
CA VAL A 131 17.98 7.53 4.46
C VAL A 131 17.65 6.09 4.06
N GLY A 132 16.40 5.81 3.71
CA GLY A 132 15.92 4.47 3.40
C GLY A 132 16.53 3.91 2.13
N ALA A 133 16.52 4.68 1.04
CA ALA A 133 16.95 4.21 -0.28
C ALA A 133 18.42 3.81 -0.28
N ARG A 134 19.23 4.45 0.58
CA ARG A 134 20.64 4.12 0.75
C ARG A 134 20.85 2.68 1.22
N TYR A 135 20.04 2.19 2.16
CA TYR A 135 20.31 0.96 2.88
C TYR A 135 19.29 -0.16 2.62
N VAL A 136 17.98 0.13 2.72
CA VAL A 136 16.97 -0.92 2.82
C VAL A 136 16.66 -1.60 1.48
N VAL A 137 16.71 -0.85 0.38
CA VAL A 137 16.41 -1.37 -0.97
C VAL A 137 17.38 -2.49 -1.35
N GLY A 138 18.69 -2.24 -1.24
CA GLY A 138 19.70 -3.27 -1.51
C GLY A 138 19.65 -4.44 -0.53
N ALA A 139 19.34 -4.18 0.74
CA ALA A 139 19.23 -5.22 1.77
C ALA A 139 18.07 -6.19 1.49
N LEU A 140 16.87 -5.65 1.22
CA LEU A 140 15.70 -6.48 0.91
C LEU A 140 15.89 -7.23 -0.40
N TYR A 141 16.45 -6.59 -1.42
CA TYR A 141 16.81 -7.26 -2.68
C TYR A 141 17.70 -8.47 -2.43
N GLY A 142 18.74 -8.30 -1.61
CA GLY A 142 19.70 -9.35 -1.27
C GLY A 142 19.09 -10.54 -0.55
N ASP A 143 18.33 -10.26 0.50
CA ASP A 143 17.66 -11.30 1.31
C ASP A 143 16.56 -12.03 0.53
N MET A 144 16.08 -11.45 -0.58
CA MET A 144 15.13 -12.05 -1.52
C MET A 144 15.84 -12.70 -2.72
N GLU A 145 17.12 -13.05 -2.57
CA GLU A 145 17.95 -13.68 -3.59
C GLU A 145 17.96 -12.92 -4.94
N GLY A 146 17.78 -11.60 -4.91
CA GLY A 146 17.68 -10.75 -6.09
C GLY A 146 16.51 -11.09 -7.03
N SER A 147 15.43 -11.63 -6.48
CA SER A 147 14.29 -12.20 -7.22
C SER A 147 12.99 -11.40 -7.07
N ILE A 148 12.91 -10.48 -6.10
CA ILE A 148 11.70 -9.69 -5.84
C ILE A 148 11.52 -8.54 -6.85
N TYR A 149 12.58 -7.79 -7.11
CA TYR A 149 12.60 -6.64 -8.01
C TYR A 149 14.01 -6.33 -8.47
N GLU A 150 14.13 -5.52 -9.52
CA GLU A 150 15.33 -4.77 -9.85
C GLU A 150 15.18 -3.30 -9.43
N PHE A 151 16.29 -2.57 -9.28
CA PHE A 151 16.25 -1.17 -8.85
C PHE A 151 17.42 -0.36 -9.40
N ASP A 152 17.22 0.95 -9.46
CA ASP A 152 18.28 1.94 -9.69
C ASP A 152 18.07 3.15 -8.78
N LYS A 153 19.07 3.43 -7.93
CA LYS A 153 19.04 4.55 -6.97
C LYS A 153 19.35 5.90 -7.62
N ARG A 154 19.89 5.93 -8.84
CA ARG A 154 20.18 7.18 -9.57
C ARG A 154 18.94 7.69 -10.29
N THR A 155 18.21 6.78 -10.91
CA THR A 155 16.95 7.07 -11.61
C THR A 155 15.72 6.82 -10.73
N GLU A 156 15.95 6.45 -9.46
CA GLU A 156 14.95 6.33 -8.39
C GLU A 156 13.75 5.44 -8.76
N TYR A 157 14.01 4.22 -9.23
CA TYR A 157 12.96 3.26 -9.56
C TYR A 157 13.17 1.87 -8.95
N ILE A 158 12.04 1.17 -8.77
CA ILE A 158 11.95 -0.26 -8.50
C ILE A 158 11.10 -0.89 -9.61
N LYS A 159 11.53 -2.01 -10.19
CA LYS A 159 10.74 -2.77 -11.16
C LYS A 159 10.57 -4.20 -10.69
N PHE A 160 9.34 -4.64 -10.48
CA PHE A 160 9.08 -5.99 -10.00
C PHE A 160 9.53 -7.06 -11.00
N ASN A 161 9.95 -8.20 -10.48
CA ASN A 161 9.95 -9.43 -11.26
C ASN A 161 8.49 -9.82 -11.56
N SER A 162 8.16 -10.20 -12.81
CA SER A 162 6.79 -10.48 -13.22
C SER A 162 6.15 -11.65 -12.49
N SER A 163 6.88 -12.75 -12.26
CA SER A 163 6.39 -13.90 -11.49
C SER A 163 6.13 -13.51 -10.04
N MET A 164 7.05 -12.75 -9.41
CA MET A 164 6.87 -12.23 -8.06
C MET A 164 5.67 -11.28 -7.96
N TYR A 165 5.49 -10.41 -8.94
CA TYR A 165 4.37 -9.46 -8.99
C TYR A 165 3.01 -10.17 -8.99
N ILE A 166 2.85 -11.15 -9.89
CA ILE A 166 1.62 -11.96 -9.99
C ILE A 166 1.39 -12.72 -8.68
N PHE A 167 2.45 -13.34 -8.14
CA PHE A 167 2.39 -14.06 -6.88
C PHE A 167 1.95 -13.17 -5.71
N LEU A 168 2.53 -11.98 -5.58
CA LEU A 168 2.21 -11.05 -4.49
C LEU A 168 0.76 -10.53 -4.59
N GLN A 169 0.19 -10.43 -5.79
CA GLN A 169 -1.24 -10.13 -5.94
C GLN A 169 -2.13 -11.31 -5.53
N LYS A 170 -1.81 -12.51 -6.01
CA LYS A 170 -2.54 -13.76 -5.70
C LYS A 170 -2.56 -14.05 -4.20
N TYR A 171 -1.43 -13.89 -3.51
CA TYR A 171 -1.25 -14.22 -2.09
C TYR A 171 -1.14 -12.98 -1.19
N ARG A 172 -1.66 -11.83 -1.63
CA ARG A 172 -1.49 -10.52 -0.97
C ARG A 172 -1.79 -10.56 0.52
N GLN A 173 -2.96 -11.08 0.93
CA GLN A 173 -3.37 -11.10 2.33
C GLN A 173 -2.43 -11.96 3.17
N ILE A 174 -2.10 -13.16 2.70
CA ILE A 174 -1.20 -14.08 3.43
C ILE A 174 0.18 -13.43 3.63
N VAL A 175 0.77 -12.86 2.57
CA VAL A 175 2.07 -12.21 2.66
C VAL A 175 2.01 -10.95 3.53
N THR A 176 0.91 -10.19 3.48
CA THR A 176 0.69 -9.03 4.36
C THR A 176 0.61 -9.44 5.83
N HIS A 177 -0.18 -10.46 6.17
CA HIS A 177 -0.28 -10.97 7.54
C HIS A 177 1.05 -11.53 8.03
N LEU A 178 1.79 -12.25 7.18
CA LEU A 178 3.12 -12.74 7.54
C LEU A 178 4.09 -11.58 7.81
N THR A 179 4.06 -10.55 6.97
CA THR A 179 4.86 -9.33 7.16
C THR A 179 4.50 -8.63 8.48
N ASN A 180 3.21 -8.46 8.76
CA ASN A 180 2.71 -7.82 9.96
C ASN A 180 3.04 -8.62 11.22
N TYR A 181 2.88 -9.94 11.18
CA TYR A 181 3.21 -10.85 12.28
C TYR A 181 4.70 -10.77 12.64
N HIS A 182 5.60 -10.88 11.66
CA HIS A 182 7.04 -10.80 11.92
C HIS A 182 7.47 -9.40 12.37
N LEU A 183 6.85 -8.34 11.85
CA LEU A 183 7.06 -6.98 12.32
C LEU A 183 6.60 -6.80 13.77
N ALA A 184 5.39 -7.25 14.11
CA ALA A 184 4.86 -7.22 15.47
C ALA A 184 5.78 -7.97 16.44
N LYS A 185 6.18 -9.20 16.10
CA LYS A 185 7.13 -9.99 16.90
C LYS A 185 8.48 -9.28 17.11
N PHE A 186 8.99 -8.58 16.08
CA PHE A 186 10.19 -7.76 16.23
C PHE A 186 9.95 -6.60 17.21
N LEU A 187 8.84 -5.87 17.04
CA LEU A 187 8.50 -4.73 17.88
C LEU A 187 8.32 -5.16 19.34
N GLU A 188 7.61 -6.27 19.59
CA GLU A 188 7.40 -6.85 20.92
C GLU A 188 8.71 -7.16 21.65
N LYS A 189 9.67 -7.71 20.92
CA LYS A 189 10.97 -8.08 21.49
C LYS A 189 11.83 -6.87 21.87
N HIS A 190 11.63 -5.73 21.21
CA HIS A 190 12.56 -4.60 21.23
C HIS A 190 11.96 -3.28 21.74
N ASN A 191 10.77 -3.35 22.33
CA ASN A 191 10.06 -2.23 22.94
C ASN A 191 9.62 -2.56 24.36
N ASP A 192 9.37 -1.52 25.15
CA ASP A 192 8.81 -1.65 26.50
C ASP A 192 7.40 -2.24 26.43
N LYS A 193 7.10 -3.23 27.28
CA LYS A 193 5.82 -3.93 27.36
C LYS A 193 4.64 -2.97 27.55
N ASN A 194 4.85 -1.88 28.27
CA ASN A 194 3.82 -0.85 28.49
C ASN A 194 3.36 -0.15 27.19
N LYS A 195 4.14 -0.24 26.10
CA LYS A 195 3.80 0.35 24.79
C LYS A 195 3.22 -0.67 23.80
N LEU A 196 3.19 -1.96 24.17
CA LEU A 196 2.87 -3.08 23.27
C LEU A 196 1.39 -3.48 23.25
N GLU A 197 0.53 -2.82 24.03
CA GLU A 197 -0.91 -3.06 23.94
C GLU A 197 -1.36 -2.99 22.48
N ASP A 198 -2.02 -4.05 22.02
CA ASP A 198 -2.52 -4.18 20.66
C ASP A 198 -1.49 -3.91 19.54
N VAL A 199 -0.22 -4.26 19.74
CA VAL A 199 0.86 -4.02 18.75
C VAL A 199 0.54 -4.60 17.38
N LEU A 200 -0.12 -5.76 17.31
CA LEU A 200 -0.57 -6.33 16.04
C LEU A 200 -1.60 -5.42 15.36
N LEU A 201 -2.60 -4.94 16.10
CA LEU A 201 -3.58 -3.98 15.58
C LEU A 201 -2.91 -2.66 15.17
N LYS A 202 -1.89 -2.20 15.90
CA LYS A 202 -1.10 -1.01 15.53
C LYS A 202 -0.37 -1.21 14.21
N VAL A 203 0.11 -2.43 13.92
CA VAL A 203 0.80 -2.78 12.67
C VAL A 203 -0.17 -3.00 11.50
N GLU A 204 -1.35 -3.55 11.77
CA GLU A 204 -2.39 -3.77 10.76
C GLU A 204 -3.10 -2.46 10.39
N ASN A 205 -3.44 -1.64 11.38
CA ASN A 205 -4.17 -0.39 11.22
C ASN A 205 -3.27 0.85 11.07
N ILE A 206 -2.02 0.65 10.63
CA ILE A 206 -1.11 1.75 10.29
C ILE A 206 -1.76 2.69 9.27
N LEU A 207 -2.60 2.16 8.38
CA LEU A 207 -3.30 2.92 7.37
C LEU A 207 -4.73 3.20 7.83
N LYS A 208 -5.10 4.48 7.90
CA LYS A 208 -6.50 4.87 8.02
C LYS A 208 -7.05 5.19 6.64
N ARG A 209 -8.30 4.78 6.39
CA ARG A 209 -9.07 5.19 5.22
C ARG A 209 -9.30 6.69 5.29
N GLU A 210 -8.93 7.41 4.24
CA GLU A 210 -9.17 8.84 4.18
C GLU A 210 -10.63 9.15 3.84
N SER A 211 -11.01 10.42 4.02
CA SER A 211 -12.32 10.88 3.61
C SER A 211 -12.42 10.88 2.08
N LEU A 212 -13.38 10.15 1.53
CA LEU A 212 -13.67 10.15 0.09
C LEU A 212 -14.35 11.43 -0.41
N HIS A 213 -14.37 12.51 0.39
CA HIS A 213 -15.10 13.71 0.05
C HIS A 213 -14.58 14.40 -1.22
N ALA A 214 -13.26 14.46 -1.40
CA ALA A 214 -12.67 15.03 -2.62
C ALA A 214 -13.12 14.26 -3.87
N PHE A 215 -13.13 12.92 -3.78
CA PHE A 215 -13.60 12.03 -4.85
C PHE A 215 -15.08 12.24 -5.14
N TYR A 216 -15.93 12.37 -4.12
CA TYR A 216 -17.36 12.64 -4.31
C TYR A 216 -17.61 13.83 -5.22
N ASN A 217 -16.94 14.95 -4.99
CA ASN A 217 -17.16 16.18 -5.78
C ASN A 217 -16.78 15.97 -7.25
N ILE A 218 -15.72 15.20 -7.53
CA ILE A 218 -15.27 14.90 -8.89
C ILE A 218 -16.27 13.95 -9.55
N LEU A 219 -16.63 12.86 -8.88
CA LEU A 219 -17.56 11.86 -9.39
C LEU A 219 -18.94 12.47 -9.67
N TRP A 220 -19.46 13.29 -8.75
CA TRP A 220 -20.74 13.98 -8.91
C TRP A 220 -20.79 14.93 -10.11
N LYS A 221 -19.64 15.51 -10.46
CA LYS A 221 -19.51 16.43 -11.59
C LYS A 221 -19.48 15.70 -12.93
N TYR A 222 -18.83 14.55 -13.02
CA TYR A 222 -18.54 13.88 -14.30
C TYR A 222 -19.34 12.60 -14.56
N GLU A 223 -19.91 11.97 -13.53
CA GLU A 223 -20.73 10.76 -13.69
C GLU A 223 -22.21 11.06 -13.83
N THR A 224 -22.94 10.07 -14.33
CA THR A 224 -24.39 10.00 -14.21
C THR A 224 -24.78 9.98 -12.73
N LYS A 225 -25.75 10.81 -12.35
CA LYS A 225 -26.25 10.94 -10.96
C LYS A 225 -27.19 9.78 -10.60
N GLU A 226 -26.74 8.57 -10.86
CA GLU A 226 -27.45 7.31 -10.63
C GLU A 226 -26.55 6.36 -9.84
N CYS A 227 -27.16 5.52 -9.00
CA CYS A 227 -26.44 4.49 -8.27
C CYS A 227 -25.80 3.53 -9.27
N PHE A 228 -24.48 3.37 -9.19
CA PHE A 228 -23.73 2.45 -10.04
C PHE A 228 -24.30 1.03 -10.02
N TYR A 229 -24.84 0.58 -8.88
CA TYR A 229 -25.36 -0.77 -8.75
C TYR A 229 -26.84 -0.91 -9.15
N CYS A 230 -27.74 -0.13 -8.56
CA CYS A 230 -29.19 -0.31 -8.75
C CYS A 230 -29.84 0.65 -9.76
N GLY A 231 -29.09 1.60 -10.34
CA GLY A 231 -29.61 2.58 -11.30
C GLY A 231 -30.52 3.66 -10.70
N LYS A 232 -30.78 3.63 -9.38
CA LYS A 232 -31.63 4.63 -8.73
C LYS A 232 -30.99 6.02 -8.84
N VAL A 233 -31.78 7.01 -9.25
CA VAL A 233 -31.37 8.43 -9.24
C VAL A 233 -30.94 8.85 -7.83
N LEU A 234 -29.77 9.47 -7.78
CA LEU A 234 -29.10 9.92 -6.57
C LEU A 234 -29.44 11.38 -6.28
N SER A 235 -29.55 11.72 -5.00
CA SER A 235 -29.67 13.11 -4.57
C SER A 235 -28.30 13.73 -4.33
N ASP A 236 -28.16 15.04 -4.48
CA ASP A 236 -26.93 15.78 -4.13
C ASP A 236 -26.66 15.82 -2.60
N LYS A 237 -27.52 15.19 -1.81
CA LYS A 237 -27.31 15.04 -0.37
C LYS A 237 -26.37 13.87 -0.12
N ARG A 238 -25.16 14.18 0.37
CA ARG A 238 -24.13 13.21 0.79
C ARG A 238 -24.60 12.15 1.79
N ILE A 239 -25.66 12.42 2.55
CA ILE A 239 -26.27 11.44 3.47
C ILE A 239 -26.89 10.26 2.68
N ALA A 240 -27.37 10.50 1.46
CA ALA A 240 -28.04 9.50 0.64
C ALA A 240 -27.14 8.95 -0.49
N THR A 241 -26.14 9.73 -0.91
CA THR A 241 -25.20 9.38 -1.98
C THR A 241 -23.79 9.19 -1.42
N HIS A 242 -23.29 7.97 -1.57
CA HIS A 242 -22.00 7.54 -1.08
C HIS A 242 -21.01 7.36 -2.24
N VAL A 243 -19.72 7.42 -1.93
CA VAL A 243 -18.65 6.91 -2.78
C VAL A 243 -18.29 5.52 -2.26
N ASP A 244 -18.39 4.53 -3.12
CA ASP A 244 -18.03 3.15 -2.81
C ASP A 244 -16.77 2.73 -3.56
N HIS A 245 -16.02 1.81 -2.96
CA HIS A 245 -14.91 1.12 -3.59
C HIS A 245 -15.46 -0.14 -4.28
N PHE A 246 -15.35 -0.20 -5.60
CA PHE A 246 -15.82 -1.34 -6.37
C PHE A 246 -15.15 -2.64 -5.90
N ILE A 247 -13.81 -2.67 -5.92
CA ILE A 247 -13.01 -3.67 -5.20
C ILE A 247 -12.74 -3.15 -3.78
N PRO A 248 -13.06 -3.90 -2.72
CA PRO A 248 -12.98 -3.44 -1.33
C PRO A 248 -11.66 -2.74 -0.98
N TRP A 249 -11.77 -1.61 -0.28
CA TRP A 249 -10.59 -0.88 0.22
C TRP A 249 -9.72 -1.73 1.13
N SER A 250 -10.29 -2.68 1.88
CA SER A 250 -9.51 -3.61 2.70
C SER A 250 -8.56 -4.50 1.88
N TYR A 251 -8.84 -4.69 0.59
CA TYR A 251 -7.96 -5.39 -0.35
C TYR A 251 -6.99 -4.44 -1.06
N ILE A 252 -7.49 -3.34 -1.66
CA ILE A 252 -6.66 -2.42 -2.46
C ILE A 252 -5.84 -1.47 -1.59
N GLN A 253 -6.39 -0.97 -0.49
CA GLN A 253 -5.77 0.01 0.42
C GLN A 253 -5.33 1.32 -0.26
N SER A 254 -6.06 1.75 -1.30
CA SER A 254 -5.90 3.05 -1.93
C SER A 254 -7.21 3.55 -2.49
N ASP A 255 -7.32 4.88 -2.51
CA ASP A 255 -8.44 5.64 -3.03
C ASP A 255 -8.14 6.08 -4.47
N ASN A 256 -8.00 5.11 -5.37
CA ASN A 256 -7.84 5.40 -6.80
C ASN A 256 -9.21 5.59 -7.47
N MET A 257 -9.35 6.66 -8.24
CA MET A 257 -10.56 7.06 -8.95
C MET A 257 -11.12 5.97 -9.85
N TRP A 258 -10.25 5.17 -10.50
CA TRP A 258 -10.65 4.04 -11.34
C TRP A 258 -11.32 2.88 -10.58
N ASN A 259 -11.28 2.88 -9.24
CA ASN A 259 -11.92 1.90 -8.36
C ASN A 259 -13.10 2.49 -7.56
N LEU A 260 -13.44 3.77 -7.77
CA LEU A 260 -14.47 4.47 -7.00
C LEU A 260 -15.72 4.70 -7.86
N VAL A 261 -16.90 4.52 -7.26
CA VAL A 261 -18.20 4.73 -7.93
C VAL A 261 -19.18 5.47 -7.03
N LEU A 262 -20.14 6.19 -7.64
CA LEU A 262 -21.30 6.69 -6.90
C LEU A 262 -22.28 5.55 -6.59
N SER A 263 -22.74 5.48 -5.34
CA SER A 263 -23.71 4.48 -4.90
C SER A 263 -24.74 5.08 -3.96
N CYS A 264 -25.92 4.47 -3.88
CA CYS A 264 -26.86 4.79 -2.80
C CYS A 264 -26.41 4.12 -1.51
N GLN A 265 -26.78 4.70 -0.36
CA GLN A 265 -26.47 4.16 0.97
C GLN A 265 -26.81 2.67 1.10
N SER A 266 -28.00 2.25 0.61
CA SER A 266 -28.45 0.86 0.72
C SER A 266 -27.53 -0.13 -0.01
N CYS A 267 -27.14 0.19 -1.24
CA CYS A 267 -26.23 -0.66 -2.03
C CYS A 267 -24.85 -0.74 -1.37
N ASN A 268 -24.27 0.41 -1.02
CA ASN A 268 -22.96 0.49 -0.38
C ASN A 268 -22.91 -0.33 0.92
N THR A 269 -23.90 -0.17 1.80
CA THR A 269 -23.95 -0.89 3.08
C THR A 269 -24.19 -2.39 2.90
N LYS A 270 -25.03 -2.81 1.96
CA LYS A 270 -25.28 -4.24 1.68
C LYS A 270 -24.10 -4.93 1.01
N LYS A 271 -23.40 -4.23 0.11
CA LYS A 271 -22.17 -4.72 -0.52
C LYS A 271 -21.07 -4.86 0.53
N SER A 272 -20.84 -3.83 1.35
CA SER A 272 -19.80 -3.83 2.38
C SER A 272 -18.45 -4.23 1.76
N ASN A 273 -17.80 -5.28 2.28
CA ASN A 273 -16.56 -5.86 1.76
C ASN A 273 -16.78 -7.00 0.76
N LYS A 274 -18.00 -7.24 0.23
CA LYS A 274 -18.23 -8.26 -0.80
C LYS A 274 -17.85 -7.75 -2.18
N LEU A 275 -17.56 -8.67 -3.09
CA LEU A 275 -17.44 -8.36 -4.51
C LEU A 275 -18.83 -8.35 -5.14
N ALA A 276 -19.11 -7.29 -5.90
CA ALA A 276 -20.29 -7.26 -6.76
C ALA A 276 -20.10 -8.24 -7.91
N LYS A 277 -21.16 -8.93 -8.36
CA LYS A 277 -21.08 -9.92 -9.46
C LYS A 277 -20.33 -9.40 -10.69
N SER A 278 -19.68 -10.29 -11.43
CA SER A 278 -18.85 -9.97 -12.60
C SER A 278 -19.50 -9.08 -13.66
N LEU A 279 -20.83 -9.10 -13.82
CA LEU A 279 -21.53 -8.16 -14.72
C LEU A 279 -21.24 -6.67 -14.39
N TYR A 280 -20.95 -6.35 -13.13
CA TYR A 280 -20.59 -4.99 -12.72
C TYR A 280 -19.14 -4.62 -13.07
N LEU A 281 -18.29 -5.61 -13.35
CA LEU A 281 -16.93 -5.40 -13.85
C LEU A 281 -16.97 -4.82 -15.27
N GLU A 282 -17.83 -5.35 -16.15
CA GLU A 282 -18.06 -4.78 -17.48
C GLU A 282 -18.56 -3.34 -17.40
N LYS A 283 -19.48 -3.06 -16.46
CA LYS A 283 -19.96 -1.70 -16.20
C LYS A 283 -18.83 -0.77 -15.72
N MET A 284 -17.86 -1.29 -14.96
CA MET A 284 -16.68 -0.52 -14.55
C MET A 284 -15.80 -0.14 -15.74
N PHE A 285 -15.61 -1.03 -16.72
CA PHE A 285 -14.80 -0.72 -17.91
C PHE A 285 -15.38 0.46 -18.69
N VAL A 286 -16.67 0.39 -19.03
CA VAL A 286 -17.38 1.47 -19.73
C VAL A 286 -17.32 2.78 -18.93
N ARG A 287 -17.54 2.70 -17.61
CA ARG A 287 -17.45 3.87 -16.73
C ARG A 287 -16.05 4.49 -16.75
N ASN A 288 -15.01 3.66 -16.64
CA ASN A 288 -13.63 4.13 -16.53
C ASN A 288 -13.13 4.76 -17.82
N GLU A 289 -13.53 4.23 -18.98
CA GLU A 289 -13.24 4.86 -20.28
C GLU A 289 -13.90 6.25 -20.39
N ASN A 290 -15.17 6.38 -19.99
CA ASN A 290 -15.85 7.67 -19.96
C ASN A 290 -15.19 8.67 -18.99
N LEU A 291 -14.80 8.20 -17.80
CA LEU A 291 -14.19 9.08 -16.80
C LEU A 291 -12.79 9.52 -17.22
N LYS A 292 -12.00 8.65 -17.85
CA LYS A 292 -10.66 8.98 -18.37
C LYS A 292 -10.68 10.12 -19.39
N LEU A 293 -11.76 10.22 -20.18
CA LEU A 293 -11.96 11.30 -21.16
C LEU A 293 -12.38 12.63 -20.51
N THR A 294 -13.00 12.59 -19.33
CA THR A 294 -13.70 13.74 -18.72
C THR A 294 -13.02 14.27 -17.47
N ALA A 295 -12.26 13.44 -16.76
CA ALA A 295 -11.51 13.79 -15.57
C ALA A 295 -10.03 13.43 -15.75
N VAL A 296 -9.16 14.45 -15.84
CA VAL A 296 -7.71 14.26 -15.83
C VAL A 296 -7.28 13.97 -14.40
N HIS A 297 -7.35 12.71 -13.98
CA HIS A 297 -6.82 12.25 -12.70
C HIS A 297 -5.59 11.36 -12.94
N ASN A 298 -4.49 11.65 -12.25
CA ASN A 298 -3.18 11.07 -12.55
C ASN A 298 -3.10 9.55 -12.29
N ASP A 299 -4.01 8.99 -11.49
CA ASP A 299 -4.06 7.55 -11.20
C ASP A 299 -4.54 6.69 -12.38
N PHE A 300 -5.25 7.28 -13.35
CA PHE A 300 -5.60 6.61 -14.61
C PHE A 300 -4.38 6.27 -15.46
N ASN A 301 -3.21 6.90 -15.21
CA ASN A 301 -1.95 6.52 -15.87
C ASN A 301 -1.51 5.09 -15.52
N TYR A 302 -2.01 4.53 -14.42
CA TYR A 302 -1.69 3.19 -13.94
C TYR A 302 -2.85 2.20 -14.12
N TYR A 303 -3.95 2.65 -14.73
CA TYR A 303 -5.16 1.87 -14.98
C TYR A 303 -5.11 1.11 -16.31
N SER A 304 -5.62 -0.12 -16.31
CA SER A 304 -6.06 -0.83 -17.51
C SER A 304 -7.19 -1.79 -17.14
N GLU A 305 -8.07 -2.13 -18.09
CA GLU A 305 -9.15 -3.10 -17.89
C GLU A 305 -8.61 -4.43 -17.38
N ARG A 306 -7.57 -4.96 -18.02
CA ARG A 306 -6.89 -6.20 -17.62
C ARG A 306 -6.38 -6.17 -16.19
N LYS A 307 -5.91 -5.01 -15.71
CA LYS A 307 -5.43 -4.87 -14.32
C LYS A 307 -6.60 -4.87 -13.34
N LEU A 308 -7.70 -4.19 -13.68
CA LEU A 308 -8.90 -4.20 -12.85
C LEU A 308 -9.53 -5.59 -12.77
N GLU A 309 -9.59 -6.30 -13.89
CA GLU A 309 -10.03 -7.69 -13.98
C GLU A 309 -9.16 -8.61 -13.10
N ALA A 310 -7.85 -8.56 -13.26
CA ALA A 310 -6.93 -9.34 -12.44
C ALA A 310 -7.08 -9.03 -10.94
N LEU A 311 -7.21 -7.75 -10.55
CA LEU A 311 -7.42 -7.37 -9.15
C LEU A 311 -8.75 -7.89 -8.61
N TYR A 312 -9.80 -7.90 -9.43
CA TYR A 312 -11.12 -8.43 -9.07
C TYR A 312 -11.04 -9.95 -8.82
N GLU A 313 -10.41 -10.70 -9.73
CA GLU A 313 -10.18 -12.14 -9.57
C GLU A 313 -9.32 -12.45 -8.34
N TYR A 314 -8.20 -11.73 -8.17
CA TYR A 314 -7.29 -11.94 -7.05
C TYR A 314 -7.93 -11.55 -5.71
N ALA A 315 -8.83 -10.57 -5.67
CA ALA A 315 -9.61 -10.31 -4.47
C ALA A 315 -10.43 -11.55 -4.07
N GLY A 316 -11.07 -12.24 -5.03
CA GLY A 316 -11.75 -13.51 -4.80
C GLY A 316 -10.84 -14.57 -4.19
N MET A 317 -9.63 -14.73 -4.74
CA MET A 317 -8.61 -15.66 -4.22
C MET A 317 -8.12 -15.30 -2.80
N ASN A 318 -8.24 -14.03 -2.42
CA ASN A 318 -7.92 -13.53 -1.10
C ASN A 318 -9.12 -13.60 -0.13
N GLY A 319 -10.17 -14.37 -0.43
CA GLY A 319 -11.27 -14.63 0.51
C GLY A 319 -12.39 -13.59 0.50
N TYR A 320 -12.44 -12.74 -0.52
CA TYR A 320 -13.55 -11.83 -0.75
C TYR A 320 -14.66 -12.54 -1.53
N VAL A 321 -15.88 -12.59 -0.97
CA VAL A 321 -16.97 -13.37 -1.57
C VAL A 321 -17.57 -12.66 -2.78
N GLU A 322 -17.54 -13.33 -3.93
CA GLU A 322 -18.16 -12.89 -5.18
C GLU A 322 -19.59 -13.41 -5.31
N ASN A 323 -20.55 -12.67 -4.79
CA ASN A 323 -21.96 -13.04 -4.96
C ASN A 323 -22.96 -11.87 -4.81
N TRP A 324 -22.48 -10.63 -4.66
CA TRP A 324 -23.37 -9.54 -4.30
C TRP A 324 -24.02 -8.88 -5.53
N SER A 325 -25.32 -8.64 -5.45
CA SER A 325 -26.09 -7.75 -6.34
C SER A 325 -27.18 -7.03 -5.52
N PRO A 326 -27.62 -5.81 -5.93
CA PRO A 326 -28.60 -4.98 -5.21
C PRO A 326 -29.92 -5.61 -4.85
#